data_AF-A0A4Q3SW36-F1
#
_entry.id   AF-A0A4Q3SW36-F1
#
_cell.length_a   1.000
_cell.length_b   1.000
_cell.length_c   1.000
_cell.angle_alpha   90.00
_cell.angle_beta   90.00
_cell.angle_gamma   90.00
#
_symmetry.space_group_name_H-M   'P 1'
#
loop_
_entity.id
_entity.type
_entity.pdbx_description
1 polymer ?
#
loop_
_entity_poly.entity_id
_entity_poly.type
_entity_poly.pdbx_seq_one_letter_code
_entity_poly.pdbx_strand_id
1 'polypeptide(L)'
;MIQPKFPLISCDVADRLQIIDTEEELTRASSLELIAQSKGKSTTYFDADHQTWTLIQTANTFRDTPLTRLTSLYIYNKIHDVEISWQIGRSYSLQEIKNRLLAFVKRKDRFQKL
;
A
#
# COMPACT_ATOMS: atom_id res chain seq x y z
N MET A 1 -12.78 12.49 13.05
CA MET A 1 -11.73 12.33 12.01
C MET A 1 -12.36 11.59 10.84
N ILE A 2 -12.02 11.92 9.60
CA ILE A 2 -12.57 11.22 8.43
C ILE A 2 -11.70 9.99 8.18
N GLN A 3 -12.30 8.81 8.12
CA GLN A 3 -11.64 7.53 7.90
C GLN A 3 -12.22 6.87 6.63
N PRO A 4 -11.43 6.03 5.95
CA PRO A 4 -11.92 5.30 4.79
C PRO A 4 -12.96 4.26 5.18
N LYS A 5 -13.89 3.95 4.27
CA LYS A 5 -14.85 2.86 4.48
C LYS A 5 -14.30 1.55 3.94
N PHE A 6 -14.05 0.62 4.85
CA PHE A 6 -13.65 -0.75 4.49
C PHE A 6 -14.82 -1.53 3.87
N PRO A 7 -14.55 -2.51 2.97
CA PRO A 7 -13.23 -2.96 2.54
C PRO A 7 -12.54 -1.97 1.59
N LEU A 8 -11.21 -1.92 1.66
CA LEU A 8 -10.38 -1.11 0.78
C LEU A 8 -9.73 -1.95 -0.30
N ILE A 9 -9.66 -1.41 -1.50
CA ILE A 9 -8.98 -2.06 -2.62
C ILE A 9 -7.74 -1.24 -2.95
N SER A 10 -6.58 -1.86 -3.09
CA SER A 10 -5.43 -1.25 -3.75
C SER A 10 -5.12 -1.99 -5.04
N CYS A 11 -4.98 -1.23 -6.11
CA CYS A 11 -4.62 -1.74 -7.42
C CYS A 11 -3.46 -0.90 -7.95
N ASP A 12 -2.29 -1.11 -7.35
CA ASP A 12 -1.09 -0.43 -7.79
C ASP A 12 -0.44 -1.21 -8.93
N VAL A 13 -0.11 -0.51 -10.02
CA VAL A 13 0.30 -1.11 -11.30
C VAL A 13 1.59 -1.92 -11.15
N ALA A 14 2.37 -1.66 -10.10
CA ALA A 14 3.68 -2.24 -9.86
C ALA A 14 3.69 -3.52 -9.03
N ASP A 15 2.85 -3.68 -8.00
CA ASP A 15 3.25 -4.58 -6.91
C ASP A 15 2.22 -5.60 -6.40
N ARG A 16 0.90 -5.38 -6.41
CA ARG A 16 -0.15 -6.40 -6.11
C ARG A 16 -1.56 -5.79 -6.29
N LEU A 17 -2.56 -6.67 -6.47
CA LEU A 17 -3.95 -6.36 -6.15
C LEU A 17 -4.19 -6.83 -4.71
N GLN A 18 -4.61 -5.91 -3.83
CA GLN A 18 -4.91 -6.23 -2.44
C GLN A 18 -6.33 -5.76 -2.10
N ILE A 19 -7.02 -6.57 -1.30
CA ILE A 19 -8.28 -6.21 -0.64
C ILE A 19 -7.98 -6.26 0.85
N ILE A 20 -8.38 -5.22 1.56
CA ILE A 20 -8.20 -5.08 3.01
C ILE A 20 -9.59 -4.96 3.61
N ASP A 21 -9.97 -5.94 4.41
CA ASP A 21 -11.33 -5.99 4.95
C ASP A 21 -11.47 -5.16 6.22
N THR A 22 -10.38 -4.97 6.96
CA THR A 22 -10.37 -4.30 8.27
C THR A 22 -9.13 -3.43 8.49
N GLU A 23 -9.22 -2.42 9.37
CA GLU A 23 -8.09 -1.53 9.67
C GLU A 23 -6.99 -2.25 10.46
N GLU A 24 -7.36 -3.26 11.25
CA GLU A 24 -6.45 -4.05 12.08
C GLU A 24 -5.34 -4.73 11.26
N GLU A 25 -5.63 -5.11 10.01
CA GLU A 25 -4.66 -5.71 9.08
C GLU A 25 -3.50 -4.77 8.74
N LEU A 26 -3.69 -3.45 8.88
CA LEU A 26 -2.72 -2.42 8.52
C LEU A 26 -1.85 -1.96 9.69
N THR A 27 -2.11 -2.48 10.90
CA THR A 27 -1.40 -2.08 12.14
C THR A 27 0.00 -2.63 12.24
N ARG A 28 0.43 -3.42 11.24
CA ARG A 28 1.76 -3.97 11.13
C ARG A 28 2.34 -3.66 9.74
N ALA A 29 3.60 -3.27 9.72
CA ALA A 29 4.35 -3.04 8.49
C ALA A 29 5.72 -3.68 8.56
N SER A 30 6.20 -4.16 7.42
CA SER A 30 7.56 -4.63 7.27
C SER A 30 8.55 -3.47 7.14
N SER A 31 9.81 -3.68 7.51
CA SER A 31 10.87 -2.67 7.34
C SER A 31 10.97 -2.22 5.87
N LEU A 32 10.79 -3.12 4.90
CA LEU A 32 10.80 -2.77 3.48
C LEU A 32 9.64 -1.82 3.08
N GLU A 33 8.44 -2.01 3.62
CA GLU A 33 7.31 -1.12 3.38
C GLU A 33 7.57 0.27 3.98
N LEU A 34 8.09 0.33 5.21
CA LEU A 34 8.46 1.59 5.86
C LEU A 34 9.58 2.34 5.10
N ILE A 35 10.55 1.62 4.53
CA ILE A 35 11.59 2.19 3.64
C ILE A 35 10.98 2.68 2.32
N ALA A 36 10.00 1.97 1.76
CA ALA A 36 9.33 2.41 0.55
C ALA A 36 8.58 3.73 0.80
N GLN A 37 7.85 3.81 1.91
CA GLN A 37 7.12 5.01 2.33
C GLN A 37 8.06 6.19 2.60
N SER A 38 9.20 5.99 3.27
CA SER A 38 10.19 7.05 3.50
C SER A 38 10.77 7.64 2.21
N LYS A 39 10.74 6.88 1.10
CA LYS A 39 11.14 7.31 -0.25
C LYS A 39 9.99 7.92 -1.05
N GLY A 40 8.84 8.19 -0.42
CA GLY A 40 7.66 8.76 -1.05
C GLY A 40 6.85 7.78 -1.90
N LYS A 41 7.13 6.46 -1.83
CA LYS A 41 6.24 5.47 -2.43
C LYS A 41 5.02 5.32 -1.53
N SER A 42 3.86 5.71 -2.03
CA SER A 42 2.59 5.59 -1.33
C SER A 42 1.64 4.73 -2.14
N THR A 43 0.88 3.88 -1.46
CA THR A 43 -0.16 3.07 -2.07
C THR A 43 -1.48 3.82 -2.00
N THR A 44 -2.17 3.89 -3.14
CA THR A 44 -3.52 4.43 -3.21
C THR A 44 -4.54 3.32 -2.96
N TYR A 45 -5.45 3.57 -2.03
CA TYR A 45 -6.60 2.74 -1.70
C TYR A 45 -7.89 3.38 -2.21
N PHE A 46 -8.84 2.53 -2.60
CA PHE A 46 -10.17 2.90 -3.06
C PHE A 46 -11.20 2.35 -2.07
N ASP A 47 -12.10 3.21 -1.59
CA ASP A 47 -13.18 2.82 -0.68
C ASP A 47 -14.53 2.67 -1.38
N ALA A 48 -15.54 2.15 -0.69
CA ALA A 48 -16.88 1.97 -1.26
C ALA A 48 -17.62 3.29 -1.56
N ASP A 49 -17.19 4.41 -1.00
CA ASP A 49 -17.80 5.73 -1.14
C ASP A 49 -17.24 6.55 -2.31
N HIS A 50 -16.52 5.90 -3.23
CA HIS A 50 -15.89 6.54 -4.39
C HIS A 50 -14.78 7.52 -4.02
N GLN A 51 -14.11 7.33 -2.89
CA GLN A 51 -13.03 8.15 -2.40
C GLN A 51 -11.70 7.39 -2.43
N THR A 52 -10.63 8.10 -2.80
CA THR A 52 -9.26 7.58 -2.73
C THR A 52 -8.60 7.98 -1.42
N TRP A 53 -7.72 7.11 -0.94
CA TRP A 53 -7.02 7.25 0.32
C TRP A 53 -5.57 6.86 0.18
N THR A 54 -4.70 7.60 0.87
CA THR A 54 -3.30 7.24 1.03
C THR A 54 -3.07 6.84 2.48
N LEU A 55 -2.53 5.64 2.66
CA LEU A 55 -2.12 5.14 3.97
C LEU A 55 -0.77 5.76 4.36
N ILE A 56 -0.66 6.25 5.58
CA ILE A 56 0.59 6.72 6.18
C ILE A 56 0.82 5.90 7.45
N GLN A 57 1.86 5.06 7.44
CA GLN A 57 2.28 4.25 8.58
C GLN A 57 3.47 4.89 9.30
N THR A 58 3.40 5.00 10.62
CA THR A 58 4.49 5.52 11.44
C THR A 58 4.88 4.49 12.50
N ALA A 59 6.15 4.08 12.51
CA ALA A 59 6.70 3.20 13.54
C ALA A 59 7.75 3.93 14.38
N ASN A 60 7.46 4.12 15.66
CA ASN A 60 8.39 4.73 16.62
C ASN A 60 9.68 3.91 16.78
N THR A 61 9.64 2.61 16.49
CA THR A 61 10.78 1.68 16.60
C THR A 61 11.61 1.58 15.33
N PHE A 62 11.25 2.28 14.26
CA PHE A 62 11.89 2.18 12.95
C PHE A 62 12.62 3.48 12.59
N ARG A 63 13.84 3.35 12.08
CA ARG A 63 14.60 4.46 11.46
C ARG A 63 15.20 3.99 10.15
N ASP A 64 14.96 4.76 9.10
CA ASP A 64 15.56 4.50 7.79
C ASP A 64 17.03 4.93 7.77
N THR A 65 17.93 3.95 7.70
CA THR A 65 19.38 4.10 7.67
C THR A 65 19.96 3.18 6.60
N PRO A 66 21.20 3.42 6.12
CA PRO A 66 21.85 2.50 5.19
C PRO A 66 21.91 1.05 5.70
N LEU A 67 22.15 0.87 7.01
CA LEU A 67 22.18 -0.45 7.64
C LEU A 67 20.81 -1.11 7.63
N THR A 68 19.75 -0.41 8.05
CA THR A 68 18.39 -0.97 8.06
C THR A 68 17.91 -1.28 6.64
N ARG A 69 18.28 -0.49 5.63
CA ARG A 69 18.03 -0.82 4.22
C ARG A 69 18.70 -2.12 3.79
N LEU A 70 19.99 -2.28 4.10
CA LEU A 70 20.74 -3.46 3.72
C LEU A 70 20.21 -4.71 4.43
N THR A 71 19.97 -4.64 5.74
CA THR A 71 19.46 -5.78 6.51
C THR A 71 18.07 -6.18 6.03
N SER A 72 17.18 -5.22 5.77
CA SER A 72 15.80 -5.50 5.32
C SER A 72 15.75 -6.14 3.94
N LEU A 73 16.71 -5.82 3.06
CA LEU A 73 16.79 -6.38 1.71
C LEU A 73 17.42 -7.77 1.68
N TYR A 74 18.43 -8.05 2.52
CA TYR A 74 19.29 -9.23 2.33
C TYR A 74 19.36 -10.18 3.52
N ILE A 75 18.95 -9.77 4.73
CA ILE A 75 19.16 -10.55 5.96
C ILE A 75 17.84 -10.86 6.64
N TYR A 76 17.10 -9.83 7.05
CA TYR A 76 15.87 -9.98 7.81
C TYR A 76 14.97 -8.76 7.61
N ASN A 77 13.75 -9.00 7.14
CA ASN A 77 12.71 -7.98 6.99
C ASN A 77 11.80 -8.00 8.23
N LYS A 78 12.11 -7.15 9.22
CA LYS A 78 11.39 -7.12 10.50
C LYS A 78 9.98 -6.57 10.33
N ILE A 79 9.02 -7.15 11.06
CA ILE A 79 7.68 -6.58 11.22
C ILE A 79 7.65 -5.65 12.42
N HIS A 80 7.06 -4.47 12.24
CA HIS A 80 6.88 -3.43 13.24
C HIS A 80 5.40 -3.16 13.46
N ASP A 81 4.99 -2.94 14.70
CA ASP A 81 3.71 -2.32 14.98
C ASP A 81 3.79 -0.84 14.55
N VAL A 82 2.73 -0.37 13.90
CA VAL A 82 2.64 0.98 13.32
C VAL A 82 1.37 1.68 13.77
N GLU A 83 1.49 2.98 13.95
CA GLU A 83 0.34 3.87 13.99
C GLU A 83 -0.07 4.23 12.56
N ILE A 84 -1.38 4.22 12.31
CA ILE A 84 -1.96 4.48 11.01
C ILE A 84 -2.58 5.88 11.00
N SER A 85 -2.33 6.60 9.92
CA SER A 85 -3.11 7.79 9.58
C SER A 85 -3.49 7.76 8.10
N TRP A 86 -4.59 8.42 7.80
CA TRP A 86 -5.18 8.44 6.46
C TRP A 86 -5.14 9.84 5.89
N GLN A 87 -4.67 9.93 4.65
CA GLN A 87 -4.78 11.16 3.86
C GLN A 87 -5.84 10.95 2.80
N ILE A 88 -6.90 11.77 2.85
CA ILE A 88 -7.94 11.78 1.84
C ILE A 88 -7.39 12.32 0.51
N GLY A 89 -7.64 11.57 -0.56
CA GLY A 89 -7.29 11.96 -1.92
C GLY A 89 -8.48 12.60 -2.64
N ARG A 90 -8.66 12.21 -3.90
CA ARG A 90 -9.79 12.64 -4.75
C ARG A 90 -10.89 11.58 -4.85
N SER A 91 -12.05 11.99 -5.34
CA SER A 91 -13.06 11.06 -5.79
C SER A 91 -12.61 10.30 -7.05
N TYR A 92 -13.16 9.11 -7.24
CA TYR A 92 -12.86 8.25 -8.39
C TYR A 92 -14.14 7.70 -9.04
N SER A 93 -14.03 7.28 -10.30
CA SER A 93 -15.11 6.61 -11.02
C SER A 93 -14.89 5.10 -11.07
N LEU A 94 -15.96 4.30 -11.10
CA LEU A 94 -15.84 2.84 -11.25
C LEU A 94 -15.06 2.44 -12.51
N GLN A 95 -15.17 3.24 -13.57
CA GLN A 95 -14.42 3.03 -14.80
C GLN A 95 -12.90 3.16 -14.57
N GLU A 96 -12.45 4.02 -13.66
CA GLU A 96 -11.04 4.14 -13.30
C GLU A 96 -10.51 2.85 -12.66
N ILE A 97 -11.22 2.30 -11.67
CA ILE A 97 -10.83 1.03 -11.04
C ILE A 97 -10.81 -0.09 -12.07
N LYS A 98 -11.85 -0.19 -12.92
CA LYS A 98 -11.91 -1.18 -13.99
C LYS A 98 -10.69 -1.08 -14.92
N ASN A 99 -10.31 0.14 -15.31
CA ASN A 99 -9.14 0.36 -16.16
C ASN A 99 -7.84 -0.05 -15.46
N ARG A 100 -7.68 0.25 -14.15
CA ARG A 100 -6.52 -0.15 -13.36
C ARG A 100 -6.41 -1.67 -13.23
N LEU A 101 -7.52 -2.35 -12.92
CA LEU A 101 -7.57 -3.81 -12.83
C LEU A 101 -7.23 -4.47 -14.17
N LEU A 102 -7.78 -3.98 -15.28
CA LEU A 102 -7.47 -4.48 -16.61
C LEU A 102 -5.98 -4.27 -16.97
N ALA A 103 -5.41 -3.13 -16.60
CA ALA A 103 -3.99 -2.85 -16.81
C ALA A 103 -3.10 -3.81 -16.00
N PHE A 104 -3.49 -4.11 -14.75
CA PHE A 104 -2.81 -5.06 -13.88
C PHE A 104 -2.82 -6.49 -14.48
N VAL A 105 -3.98 -6.98 -14.93
CA VAL A 105 -4.11 -8.31 -15.57
C VAL A 105 -3.26 -8.39 -16.84
N LYS A 106 -3.38 -7.42 -17.75
CA LYS A 106 -2.60 -7.38 -19.01
C LYS A 106 -1.08 -7.33 -18.77
N ARG A 107 -0.63 -6.76 -17.65
CA ARG A 107 0.78 -6.76 -17.28
C ARG A 107 1.20 -8.17 -16.83
N LYS A 108 0.43 -8.82 -15.96
CA LYS A 108 0.72 -10.17 -15.45
C LYS A 108 0.80 -11.20 -16.59
N ASP A 109 -0.10 -11.14 -17.56
CA ASP A 109 -0.10 -12.03 -18.73
C ASP A 109 1.17 -11.91 -19.58
N ARG A 110 1.78 -10.72 -19.65
CA ARG A 110 3.04 -10.50 -20.38
C ARG A 110 4.23 -11.17 -19.71
N PHE A 111 4.23 -11.28 -18.38
CA PHE A 111 5.31 -11.94 -17.65
C PHE A 111 5.20 -13.48 -17.64
N GLN A 112 4.04 -14.05 -17.99
CA GLN A 112 3.86 -15.51 -18.07
C GLN A 112 4.26 -16.12 -19.44
N LYS A 113 4.51 -15.29 -20.45
CA LYS A 113 4.86 -15.71 -21.81
C LYS A 113 6.35 -15.61 -22.14
N LEU A 114 7.18 -15.29 -21.13
CA LEU A 114 8.64 -15.24 -21.20
C LEU A 114 9.21 -16.35 -20.30
#